data_AF-A0A7V0QK52-F1
#
_entry.id   AF-A0A7V0QK52-F1
#
_cell.length_a   1.000
_cell.length_b   1.000
_cell.length_c   1.000
_cell.angle_alpha   90.00
_cell.angle_beta   90.00
_cell.angle_gamma   90.00
#
_symmetry.space_group_name_H-M   'P 1'
#
loop_
_entity.id
_entity.type
_entity.pdbx_description
1 polymer ?
#
loop_
_entity_poly.entity_id
_entity_poly.type
_entity_poly.pdbx_seq_one_letter_code
_entity_poly.pdbx_strand_id
1 'polypeptide(L)' 'MTPEGKLLLNPHEQRVITLVKRLRSKGYGYKLIAKYLNEKGYKTKKGKRFTHMQVKRILEREYEQRAAV' A
#
# COMPACT_ATOMS: atom_id res chain seq x y z
N MET A 1 5.31 7.79 -18.77
CA MET A 1 4.77 8.41 -17.55
C MET A 1 3.47 7.68 -17.18
N THR A 2 3.44 6.85 -16.13
CA THR A 2 2.17 6.21 -15.70
C THR A 2 1.49 7.13 -14.69
N PRO A 3 0.25 7.59 -14.93
CA PRO A 3 -0.43 8.53 -14.06
C PRO A 3 -0.74 7.83 -12.74
N GLU A 4 -0.10 8.30 -11.67
CA GLU A 4 -0.23 7.75 -10.32
C GLU A 4 -1.57 8.12 -9.64
N GLY A 5 -2.58 8.56 -10.40
CA GLY A 5 -3.68 9.40 -9.89
C GLY A 5 -5.00 8.72 -9.54
N LYS A 6 -5.19 7.41 -9.74
CA LYS A 6 -6.45 6.73 -9.35
C LYS A 6 -6.18 5.36 -8.73
N LEU A 7 -5.70 5.37 -7.49
CA LEU A 7 -5.44 4.16 -6.67
C LEU A 7 -6.71 3.56 -6.06
N LEU A 8 -7.87 4.23 -6.19
CA LEU A 8 -9.06 3.95 -5.37
C LEU A 8 -10.09 2.99 -6.01
N LEU A 9 -9.91 2.53 -7.25
CA LEU A 9 -10.92 1.73 -7.97
C LEU A 9 -10.62 0.23 -8.06
N ASN A 10 -9.40 -0.22 -7.72
CA ASN A 10 -9.06 -1.63 -7.80
C ASN A 10 -9.30 -2.32 -6.44
N PRO A 11 -10.19 -3.33 -6.35
CA PRO A 11 -10.43 -4.07 -5.10
C PRO A 11 -9.17 -4.75 -4.55
N HIS A 12 -8.21 -5.05 -5.44
CA HIS A 12 -6.89 -5.56 -5.04
C HIS A 12 -6.08 -4.51 -4.27
N GLU A 13 -6.10 -3.24 -4.68
CA GLU A 13 -5.37 -2.16 -4.00
C GLU A 13 -6.03 -1.81 -2.66
N GLN A 14 -7.36 -1.80 -2.58
CA GLN A 14 -8.08 -1.58 -1.34
C GLN A 14 -7.77 -2.65 -0.27
N ARG A 15 -7.64 -3.92 -0.69
CA ARG A 15 -7.20 -5.01 0.20
C ARG A 15 -5.80 -4.77 0.72
N VAL A 16 -4.86 -4.36 -0.14
CA VAL A 16 -3.48 -4.04 0.26
C VAL A 16 -3.47 -2.87 1.25
N ILE A 17 -4.17 -1.78 0.97
CA ILE A 17 -4.27 -0.60 1.85
C ILE A 17 -4.81 -1.00 3.24
N THR A 18 -5.89 -1.80 3.26
CA THR A 18 -6.49 -2.29 4.51
C THR A 18 -5.50 -3.14 5.31
N LEU A 19 -4.77 -4.04 4.64
CA LEU A 19 -3.71 -4.85 5.26
C LEU A 19 -2.60 -3.98 5.83
N VAL A 20 -2.10 -3.04 5.03
CA VAL A 20 -1.01 -2.12 5.39
C VAL A 20 -1.41 -1.28 6.61
N LYS A 21 -2.62 -0.72 6.63
CA LYS A 21 -3.18 0.01 7.78
C LYS A 21 -3.25 -0.86 9.03
N ARG A 22 -3.79 -2.09 8.91
CA ARG A 22 -3.89 -3.02 10.04
C ARG A 22 -2.52 -3.38 10.61
N LEU A 23 -1.55 -3.66 9.75
CA LEU A 23 -0.18 -3.96 10.17
C LEU A 23 0.51 -2.74 10.77
N ARG A 24 0.28 -1.55 10.22
CA ARG A 24 0.82 -0.30 10.76
C ARG A 24 0.25 0.01 12.15
N SER A 25 -1.05 -0.20 12.35
CA SER A 25 -1.70 -0.06 13.66
C SER A 25 -1.18 -1.05 14.69
N LYS A 26 -0.64 -2.20 14.26
CA LYS A 26 0.05 -3.17 15.12
C LYS A 26 1.52 -2.81 15.40
N GLY A 27 2.03 -1.70 14.87
CA GLY A 27 3.42 -1.26 15.06
C GLY A 27 4.43 -1.82 14.04
N TYR A 28 3.98 -2.48 12.96
CA TYR A 28 4.92 -3.01 11.96
C TYR A 28 5.59 -1.88 11.15
N GLY A 29 6.89 -2.04 10.92
CA GLY A 29 7.68 -1.16 10.04
C GLY A 29 7.40 -1.39 8.56
N TYR A 30 7.65 -0.38 7.72
CA TYR A 30 7.36 -0.43 6.27
C TYR A 30 8.03 -1.59 5.54
N LYS A 31 9.26 -1.95 5.93
CA LYS A 31 10.00 -3.11 5.37
C LYS A 31 9.28 -4.43 5.67
N LEU A 32 8.82 -4.63 6.90
CA LEU A 32 8.10 -5.85 7.30
C LEU A 32 6.75 -5.95 6.59
N ILE A 33 6.03 -4.83 6.47
CA ILE A 33 4.77 -4.79 5.74
C ILE A 33 4.99 -5.16 4.26
N ALA A 34 6.01 -4.59 3.61
CA ALA A 34 6.34 -4.94 2.23
C ALA A 34 6.69 -6.44 2.10
N LYS A 35 7.48 -6.98 3.03
CA LYS A 35 7.80 -8.41 3.04
C LYS A 35 6.54 -9.27 3.16
N TYR A 36 5.67 -8.94 4.12
CA TYR A 36 4.40 -9.65 4.34
C TYR A 36 3.49 -9.64 3.11
N LEU A 37 3.38 -8.50 2.43
CA LEU A 37 2.61 -8.40 1.19
C LEU A 37 3.16 -9.32 0.09
N ASN A 38 4.49 -9.33 -0.09
CA ASN A 38 5.14 -10.20 -1.06
C ASN A 38 5.00 -11.69 -0.70
N GLU A 39 5.12 -12.04 0.58
CA GLU A 39 4.95 -13.42 1.08
C GLU A 39 3.53 -13.93 0.89
N LYS A 40 2.53 -13.05 1.02
CA LYS A 40 1.12 -13.36 0.72
C LYS A 40 0.81 -13.41 -0.78
N GLY A 41 1.79 -13.15 -1.65
CA GLY A 41 1.62 -13.17 -3.11
C GLY A 41 1.04 -11.90 -3.71
N TYR A 42 0.90 -10.81 -2.93
CA TYR A 42 0.45 -9.53 -3.48
C TYR A 42 1.54 -8.94 -4.37
N LYS A 43 1.14 -8.57 -5.59
CA LYS A 43 1.98 -7.89 -6.57
C LYS A 43 1.43 -6.52 -6.89
N THR A 44 2.31 -5.62 -7.29
CA THR A 44 1.93 -4.31 -7.81
C THR A 44 1.20 -4.45 -9.16
N LYS A 45 0.53 -3.39 -9.64
CA LYS A 45 -0.12 -3.35 -10.96
C LYS A 45 0.78 -3.80 -12.12
N LYS A 46 2.10 -3.67 -11.98
CA LYS A 46 3.10 -4.11 -12.98
C LYS A 46 3.65 -5.53 -12.73
N GLY A 47 3.04 -6.31 -11.83
CA GLY A 47 3.50 -7.65 -11.46
C GLY A 47 4.78 -7.67 -10.61
N LYS A 48 5.29 -6.51 -10.18
CA LYS A 48 6.51 -6.39 -9.37
C LYS A 48 6.20 -6.54 -7.87
N ARG A 49 7.23 -6.92 -7.12
CA ARG A 49 7.22 -6.99 -5.65
C ARG A 49 7.01 -5.61 -5.03
N PHE A 50 6.34 -5.58 -3.88
CA PHE A 50 6.20 -4.37 -3.07
C PHE A 50 7.53 -4.01 -2.39
N THR A 51 7.89 -2.73 -2.45
CA THR A 51 9.02 -2.19 -1.69
C THR A 51 8.53 -1.36 -0.51
N HIS A 52 9.38 -1.20 0.50
CA HIS A 52 9.09 -0.36 1.66
C HIS A 52 8.75 1.09 1.28
N MET A 53 9.38 1.64 0.22
CA MET A 53 9.05 2.95 -0.33
C MET A 53 7.63 3.00 -0.90
N GLN A 54 7.19 1.96 -1.61
CA GLN A 54 5.83 1.89 -2.13
C GLN A 54 4.80 1.83 -1.00
N VAL A 55 5.07 1.03 0.04
CA VAL A 55 4.22 0.97 1.24
C VAL A 55 4.11 2.33 1.91
N LYS A 56 5.24 3.06 2.04
CA LYS A 56 5.27 4.42 2.59
C LYS A 56 4.38 5.36 1.78
N ARG A 57 4.55 5.41 0.45
CA ARG A 57 3.76 6.26 -0.45
C ARG A 57 2.26 5.96 -0.41
N ILE A 58 1.89 4.69 -0.29
CA ILE A 58 0.48 4.27 -0.16
C ILE A 58 -0.11 4.85 1.13
N LEU A 59 0.61 4.77 2.25
CA LEU A 59 0.17 5.34 3.51
C LEU A 59 0.11 6.87 3.47
N GLU A 60 1.14 7.53 2.93
CA GLU A 60 1.19 8.99 2.80
C GLU A 60 -0.05 9.50 2.04
N ARG A 61 -0.34 8.93 0.86
CA ARG A 61 -1.53 9.29 0.09
C ARG A 61 -2.83 9.04 0.82
N GLU A 62 -2.94 7.92 1.55
CA GLU A 62 -4.14 7.62 2.34
C GLU A 62 -4.36 8.62 3.49
N TYR A 63 -3.28 9.12 4.11
CA TYR A 63 -3.38 10.17 5.12
C TYR A 63 -3.75 11.51 4.50
N GLU A 64 -3.13 11.88 3.37
CA GLU A 64 -3.45 13.12 2.64
C GLU A 64 -4.92 13.14 2.21
N GLN A 65 -5.43 12.04 1.64
CA GLN A 65 -6.83 11.92 1.21
C GLN A 65 -7.82 11.99 2.38
N ARG A 66 -7.43 11.54 3.56
CA ARG A 66 -8.28 11.57 4.76
C ARG A 66 -8.16 12.88 5.54
N ALA A 67 -7.09 13.66 5.36
CA ALA A 67 -6.96 15.01 5.90
C ALA A 67 -7.74 16.04 5.06
N ALA A 68 -8.07 15.71 3.82
CA ALA A 68 -8.83 16.57 2.90
C ALA A 68 -10.37 16.40 3.01
N VAL A 69 -10.88 15.67 4.01
CA VAL A 69 -12.32 15.46 4.29
C VAL A 69 -12.66 15.88 5.71
#